data_AF-A0A951LMA7-F1
#
_entry.id   AF-A0A951LMA7-F1
#
_cell.length_a   1.000
_cell.length_b   1.000
_cell.length_c   1.000
_cell.angle_alpha   90.00
_cell.angle_beta   90.00
_cell.angle_gamma   90.00
#
_symmetry.space_group_name_H-M   'P 1'
#
loop_
_entity.id
_entity.type
_entity.pdbx_description
1 polymer ?
#
loop_
_entity_poly.entity_id
_entity_poly.type
_entity_poly.pdbx_seq_one_letter_code
_entity_poly.pdbx_strand_id
1 'polypeptide(L)'
;TEERHVPLVDGIVTWAGRTLDANEDLIRDMVHKRAGWILRLAGLDERLSDAIVDGLRKLTIDMAIDPHHPLRVKAEEGLARLAAGLRSDPDLQAKVEAWKCEAIENPAVGDWLGGIWEKSRAGLLKGARDPDAALAGKFGDALRQLGETLQKEPRLKAAINQFARRATIGIVASYGDEIVTLVSDTVRGWDARTVSDRLEAAVGRDLQYIRINGTLVGGLVGLLIHAIEVLA
;
A
#
# COMPACT_ATOMS: atom_id res chain seq x y z
N THR A 1 -14.40 -2.08 23.40
CA THR A 1 -13.76 -2.50 22.13
C THR A 1 -14.56 -2.01 20.94
N GLU A 2 -15.41 -1.00 21.16
CA GLU A 2 -16.37 -0.50 20.21
C GLU A 2 -15.71 0.35 19.11
N GLU A 3 -16.33 0.35 17.93
CA GLU A 3 -16.13 1.27 16.80
C GLU A 3 -14.94 1.10 15.84
N ARG A 4 -14.05 0.10 16.01
CA ARG A 4 -12.97 -0.13 15.02
C ARG A 4 -13.44 -0.52 13.61
N HIS A 5 -14.70 -0.95 13.47
CA HIS A 5 -15.30 -1.32 12.19
C HIS A 5 -15.98 -0.14 11.47
N VAL A 6 -16.25 0.96 12.18
CA VAL A 6 -16.91 2.16 11.61
C VAL A 6 -16.09 2.76 10.45
N PRO A 7 -14.74 2.91 10.55
CA PRO A 7 -13.93 3.39 9.43
C PRO A 7 -13.87 2.40 8.25
N LEU A 8 -13.97 1.10 8.53
CA LEU A 8 -14.00 0.06 7.49
C LEU A 8 -15.29 0.13 6.69
N VAL A 9 -16.43 0.30 7.36
CA VAL A 9 -17.74 0.44 6.70
C VAL A 9 -17.80 1.71 5.87
N ASP A 10 -17.28 2.83 6.37
CA ASP A 10 -17.13 4.08 5.61
C ASP A 10 -16.31 3.87 4.33
N GLY A 11 -15.17 3.17 4.45
CA GLY A 11 -14.31 2.82 3.33
C GLY A 11 -15.02 1.94 2.29
N ILE A 12 -15.77 0.92 2.74
CA ILE A 12 -16.51 0.00 1.87
C ILE A 12 -17.65 0.72 1.15
N VAL A 13 -18.43 1.56 1.86
CA VAL A 13 -19.55 2.33 1.26
C VAL A 13 -19.00 3.30 0.21
N THR A 14 -17.93 4.02 0.53
CA THR A 14 -17.28 4.94 -0.41
C THR A 14 -16.71 4.22 -1.63
N TRP A 15 -16.07 3.06 -1.42
CA TRP A 15 -15.54 2.23 -2.50
C TRP A 15 -16.64 1.65 -3.38
N ALA A 16 -17.74 1.18 -2.78
CA ALA A 16 -18.89 0.65 -3.49
C ALA A 16 -19.52 1.72 -4.39
N GLY A 17 -19.69 2.95 -3.89
CA GLY A 17 -20.23 4.06 -4.67
C GLY A 17 -19.35 4.41 -5.87
N ARG A 18 -18.03 4.55 -5.66
CA ARG A 18 -17.08 4.80 -6.75
C ARG A 18 -17.02 3.67 -7.77
N THR A 19 -17.12 2.42 -7.31
CA THR A 19 -17.07 1.25 -8.20
C THR A 19 -18.34 1.15 -9.03
N LEU A 20 -19.50 1.45 -8.43
CA LEU A 20 -20.78 1.52 -9.12
C LEU A 20 -20.76 2.61 -10.19
N ASP A 21 -20.27 3.81 -9.85
CA ASP A 21 -20.15 4.93 -10.81
C ASP A 21 -19.16 4.63 -11.94
N ALA A 22 -18.02 4.01 -11.64
CA ALA A 22 -16.98 3.73 -12.63
C ALA A 22 -17.33 2.58 -13.59
N ASN A 23 -18.30 1.73 -13.24
CA ASN A 23 -18.69 0.56 -14.03
C ASN A 23 -20.19 0.54 -14.33
N GLU A 24 -20.84 1.71 -14.29
CA GLU A 24 -22.29 1.86 -14.40
C GLU A 24 -22.83 1.17 -15.66
N ASP A 25 -22.19 1.42 -16.81
CA ASP A 25 -22.58 0.85 -18.10
C ASP A 25 -22.48 -0.68 -18.10
N LEU A 26 -21.40 -1.23 -17.55
CA LEU A 26 -21.17 -2.67 -17.49
C LEU A 26 -22.20 -3.34 -16.58
N ILE A 27 -22.49 -2.75 -15.42
CA ILE A 27 -23.48 -3.26 -14.47
C ILE A 27 -24.88 -3.19 -15.08
N ARG A 28 -25.23 -2.09 -15.74
CA ARG A 28 -26.49 -1.92 -16.47
C ARG A 28 -26.65 -3.01 -17.53
N ASP A 29 -25.63 -3.23 -18.34
CA ASP A 29 -25.61 -4.23 -19.40
C ASP A 29 -25.74 -5.67 -18.85
N MET A 30 -25.10 -5.96 -17.72
CA MET A 30 -25.18 -7.25 -17.04
C MET A 30 -26.56 -7.50 -16.43
N VAL A 31 -27.17 -6.47 -15.81
CA VAL A 31 -28.53 -6.54 -15.27
C VAL A 31 -29.52 -6.73 -16.41
N HIS A 32 -29.41 -6.01 -17.52
CA HIS A 32 -30.25 -6.25 -18.70
C HIS A 32 -30.11 -7.68 -19.24
N LYS A 33 -28.90 -8.22 -19.34
CA LYS A 33 -28.66 -9.59 -19.86
C LYS A 33 -29.17 -10.68 -18.92
N ARG A 34 -28.93 -10.55 -17.61
CA ARG A 34 -29.32 -11.58 -16.61
C ARG A 34 -30.75 -11.45 -16.13
N ALA A 35 -31.25 -10.24 -15.95
CA ALA A 35 -32.61 -9.98 -15.50
C ALA A 35 -33.59 -9.89 -16.67
N GLY A 36 -33.15 -9.68 -17.91
CA GLY A 36 -34.03 -9.51 -19.07
C GLY A 36 -35.06 -10.62 -19.27
N TRP A 37 -34.74 -11.88 -18.94
CA TRP A 37 -35.70 -12.98 -19.03
C TRP A 37 -36.73 -13.00 -17.87
N ILE A 38 -36.31 -12.62 -16.66
CA ILE A 38 -37.18 -12.53 -15.46
C ILE A 38 -38.09 -11.29 -15.57
N LEU A 39 -37.54 -10.18 -16.03
CA LEU A 39 -38.23 -8.90 -16.22
C LEU A 39 -39.30 -8.99 -17.31
N ARG A 40 -39.00 -9.67 -18.43
CA ARG A 40 -39.98 -9.97 -19.49
C ARG A 40 -41.12 -10.87 -19.01
N LEU A 41 -40.86 -11.80 -18.11
CA LEU A 41 -41.89 -12.64 -17.47
C LEU A 41 -42.78 -11.85 -16.50
N ALA A 42 -42.22 -10.84 -15.84
CA ALA A 42 -42.93 -9.99 -14.88
C ALA A 42 -43.58 -8.73 -15.50
N GLY A 43 -43.42 -8.49 -16.80
CA GLY A 43 -43.94 -7.30 -17.49
C GLY A 43 -43.26 -5.99 -17.07
N LEU A 44 -42.05 -6.07 -16.49
CA LEU A 44 -41.30 -4.92 -16.02
C LEU A 44 -40.34 -4.47 -17.12
N ASP A 45 -40.57 -3.25 -17.60
CA ASP A 45 -39.87 -2.63 -18.74
C ASP A 45 -38.38 -2.32 -18.42
N GLU A 46 -37.59 -1.97 -19.45
CA GLU A 46 -36.15 -1.62 -19.34
C GLU A 46 -35.84 -0.60 -18.24
N ARG A 47 -36.83 0.22 -17.88
CA ARG A 47 -36.80 1.19 -16.77
C ARG A 47 -36.48 0.58 -15.41
N LEU A 48 -36.69 -0.72 -15.18
CA LEU A 48 -36.37 -1.34 -13.89
C LEU A 48 -34.86 -1.46 -13.67
N SER A 49 -34.08 -1.76 -14.71
CA SER A 49 -32.62 -1.80 -14.60
C SER A 49 -32.07 -0.43 -14.17
N ASP A 50 -32.56 0.62 -14.80
CA ASP A 50 -32.21 2.00 -14.50
C ASP A 50 -32.60 2.36 -13.06
N ALA A 51 -33.83 2.02 -12.65
CA ALA A 51 -34.30 2.25 -11.29
C ALA A 51 -33.52 1.46 -10.22
N ILE A 52 -33.02 0.27 -10.54
CA ILE A 52 -32.16 -0.52 -9.64
C ILE A 52 -30.80 0.15 -9.48
N VAL A 53 -30.17 0.56 -10.57
CA VAL A 53 -28.86 1.23 -10.54
C VAL A 53 -28.97 2.57 -9.81
N ASP A 54 -29.99 3.36 -10.11
CA ASP A 54 -30.26 4.63 -9.44
C ASP A 54 -30.59 4.42 -7.96
N GLY A 55 -31.36 3.38 -7.63
CA GLY A 55 -31.65 2.99 -6.25
C GLY A 55 -30.40 2.60 -5.48
N LEU A 56 -29.50 1.81 -6.07
CA LEU A 56 -28.22 1.42 -5.46
C LEU A 56 -27.29 2.61 -5.28
N ARG A 57 -27.21 3.50 -6.27
CA ARG A 57 -26.44 4.75 -6.17
C ARG A 57 -26.97 5.60 -5.02
N LYS A 58 -28.28 5.81 -4.99
CA LYS A 58 -28.94 6.60 -3.94
C LYS A 58 -28.70 6.00 -2.56
N LEU A 59 -28.89 4.68 -2.39
CA LEU A 59 -28.63 4.01 -1.12
C LEU A 59 -27.18 4.17 -0.65
N THR A 60 -26.22 4.12 -1.57
CA THR A 60 -24.80 4.29 -1.23
C THR A 60 -24.49 5.72 -0.81
N ILE A 61 -25.10 6.71 -1.46
CA ILE A 61 -25.00 8.12 -1.09
C ILE A 61 -25.66 8.37 0.28
N ASP A 62 -26.88 7.86 0.48
CA ASP A 62 -27.63 8.02 1.72
C ASP A 62 -26.86 7.42 2.91
N MET A 63 -26.23 6.25 2.73
CA MET A 63 -25.36 5.63 3.74
C MET A 63 -24.05 6.39 3.99
N ALA A 64 -23.55 7.13 3.00
CA ALA A 64 -22.34 7.95 3.16
C ALA A 64 -22.65 9.28 3.86
N ILE A 65 -23.86 9.81 3.68
CA ILE A 65 -24.31 11.08 4.29
C ILE A 65 -24.83 10.84 5.71
N ASP A 66 -25.51 9.73 5.97
CA ASP A 66 -26.10 9.40 7.27
C ASP A 66 -25.34 8.23 7.96
N PRO A 67 -24.48 8.53 8.96
CA PRO A 67 -23.81 7.52 9.77
C PRO A 67 -24.75 6.61 10.57
N HIS A 68 -26.02 6.99 10.75
CA HIS A 68 -27.03 6.20 11.47
C HIS A 68 -28.00 5.49 10.53
N HIS A 69 -27.68 5.42 9.23
CA HIS A 69 -28.54 4.78 8.24
C HIS A 69 -28.88 3.33 8.64
N PRO A 70 -30.14 2.89 8.61
CA PRO A 70 -30.54 1.56 9.11
C PRO A 70 -29.79 0.38 8.48
N LEU A 71 -29.46 0.46 7.19
CA LEU A 71 -28.65 -0.56 6.51
C LEU A 71 -27.20 -0.58 6.99
N ARG A 72 -26.65 0.59 7.33
CA ARG A 72 -25.30 0.71 7.86
C ARG A 72 -25.21 0.07 9.24
N VAL A 73 -26.14 0.40 10.12
CA VAL A 73 -26.25 -0.21 11.45
C VAL A 73 -26.41 -1.74 11.36
N LYS A 74 -27.28 -2.23 10.48
CA LYS A 74 -27.42 -3.68 10.25
C LYS A 74 -26.14 -4.33 9.71
N ALA A 75 -25.41 -3.66 8.82
CA ALA A 75 -24.14 -4.16 8.31
C ALA A 75 -23.07 -4.22 9.42
N GLU A 76 -22.99 -3.19 10.26
CA GLU A 76 -22.09 -3.14 11.42
C GLU A 76 -22.42 -4.24 12.43
N GLU A 77 -23.69 -4.44 12.76
CA GLU A 77 -24.15 -5.57 13.59
C GLU A 77 -23.79 -6.92 12.98
N GLY A 78 -24.00 -7.09 11.68
CA GLY A 78 -23.66 -8.31 10.95
C GLY A 78 -22.17 -8.62 11.02
N LEU A 79 -21.32 -7.61 10.81
CA LEU A 79 -19.87 -7.73 10.93
C LEU A 79 -19.43 -8.06 12.37
N ALA A 80 -20.06 -7.44 13.38
CA ALA A 80 -19.80 -7.75 14.78
C ALA A 80 -20.16 -9.20 15.12
N ARG A 81 -21.30 -9.70 14.64
CA ARG A 81 -21.73 -11.10 14.81
C ARG A 81 -20.80 -12.06 14.09
N LEU A 82 -20.39 -11.74 12.86
CA LEU A 82 -19.43 -12.55 12.11
C LEU A 82 -18.09 -12.63 12.84
N ALA A 83 -17.58 -11.50 13.35
CA ALA A 83 -16.33 -11.45 14.10
C ALA A 83 -16.40 -12.23 15.41
N ALA A 84 -17.54 -12.18 16.11
CA ALA A 84 -17.79 -12.99 17.30
C ALA A 84 -17.84 -14.48 16.96
N GLY A 85 -18.64 -14.85 15.96
CA GLY A 85 -18.78 -16.24 15.51
C GLY A 85 -17.45 -16.83 15.05
N LEU A 86 -16.63 -16.08 14.31
CA LEU A 86 -15.32 -16.54 13.85
C LEU A 86 -14.35 -16.88 15.00
N ARG A 87 -14.59 -16.44 16.23
CA ARG A 87 -13.77 -16.82 17.39
C ARG A 87 -14.28 -18.08 18.11
N SER A 88 -15.57 -18.33 18.07
CA SER A 88 -16.23 -19.31 18.95
C SER A 88 -17.02 -20.41 18.22
N ASP A 89 -17.29 -20.25 16.93
CA ASP A 89 -18.12 -21.15 16.12
C ASP A 89 -17.27 -21.88 15.07
N PRO A 90 -16.98 -23.18 15.28
CA PRO A 90 -16.20 -23.99 14.33
C PRO A 90 -16.88 -24.16 12.97
N ASP A 91 -18.21 -24.22 12.92
CA ASP A 91 -18.95 -24.42 11.67
C ASP A 91 -18.89 -23.17 10.80
N LEU A 92 -18.97 -22.00 11.43
CA LEU A 92 -18.78 -20.73 10.73
C LEU A 92 -17.35 -20.58 10.22
N GLN A 93 -16.34 -20.96 11.03
CA GLN A 93 -14.94 -20.97 10.60
C GLN A 93 -14.75 -21.85 9.37
N ALA A 94 -15.28 -23.08 9.39
CA ALA A 94 -15.18 -24.01 8.27
C ALA A 94 -15.83 -23.46 6.99
N LYS A 95 -17.00 -22.82 7.11
CA LYS A 95 -17.67 -22.17 5.97
C LYS A 95 -16.86 -21.02 5.39
N VAL A 96 -16.30 -20.16 6.25
CA VAL A 96 -15.47 -19.04 5.80
C VAL A 96 -14.18 -19.52 5.15
N GLU A 97 -13.55 -20.56 5.69
CA GLU A 97 -12.37 -21.19 5.09
C GLU A 97 -12.68 -21.80 3.70
N ALA A 98 -13.79 -22.53 3.57
CA ALA A 98 -14.22 -23.07 2.28
C ALA A 98 -14.44 -21.97 1.24
N TRP A 99 -15.16 -20.92 1.62
CA TRP A 99 -15.41 -19.78 0.74
C TRP A 99 -14.13 -19.02 0.37
N LYS A 100 -13.19 -18.88 1.31
CA LYS A 100 -11.87 -18.29 1.05
C LYS A 100 -11.10 -19.11 0.03
N CYS A 101 -11.06 -20.44 0.16
CA CYS A 101 -10.39 -21.31 -0.80
C CYS A 101 -11.03 -21.20 -2.18
N GLU A 102 -12.36 -21.26 -2.28
CA GLU A 102 -13.09 -21.10 -3.54
C GLU A 102 -12.81 -19.74 -4.20
N ALA A 103 -12.77 -18.67 -3.42
CA ALA A 103 -12.44 -17.34 -3.93
C ALA A 103 -11.00 -17.25 -4.45
N ILE A 104 -10.03 -17.88 -3.77
CA ILE A 104 -8.62 -17.88 -4.19
C ILE A 104 -8.41 -18.74 -5.44
N GLU A 105 -9.14 -19.85 -5.56
CA GLU A 105 -9.08 -20.75 -6.72
C GLU A 105 -9.77 -20.14 -7.95
N ASN A 106 -10.61 -19.11 -7.77
CA ASN A 106 -11.30 -18.48 -8.88
C ASN A 106 -10.35 -17.58 -9.70
N PRO A 107 -10.12 -17.89 -10.99
CA PRO A 107 -9.20 -17.12 -11.83
C PRO A 107 -9.63 -15.65 -11.99
N ALA A 108 -10.93 -15.35 -11.95
CA ALA A 108 -11.42 -13.98 -12.04
C ALA A 108 -11.01 -13.13 -10.82
N VAL A 109 -10.88 -13.76 -9.63
CA VAL A 109 -10.38 -13.08 -8.43
C VAL A 109 -8.89 -12.81 -8.57
N GLY A 110 -8.13 -13.76 -9.11
CA GLY A 110 -6.71 -13.59 -9.44
C GLY A 110 -6.48 -12.44 -10.43
N ASP A 111 -7.23 -12.40 -11.53
CA ASP A 111 -7.14 -11.35 -12.55
C ASP A 111 -7.50 -9.97 -11.99
N TRP A 112 -8.55 -9.91 -11.16
CA TRP A 112 -8.96 -8.69 -10.49
C TRP A 112 -7.89 -8.17 -9.52
N LEU A 113 -7.31 -9.04 -8.68
CA LEU A 113 -6.21 -8.71 -7.77
C LEU A 113 -4.97 -8.28 -8.55
N GLY A 114 -4.66 -8.93 -9.67
CA GLY A 114 -3.60 -8.53 -10.60
C GLY A 114 -3.81 -7.13 -11.16
N GLY A 115 -5.05 -6.79 -11.55
CA GLY A 115 -5.41 -5.46 -12.00
C GLY A 115 -5.26 -4.39 -10.91
N ILE A 116 -5.60 -4.72 -9.66
CA ILE A 116 -5.34 -3.85 -8.50
C ILE A 116 -3.85 -3.67 -8.28
N TRP A 117 -3.07 -4.74 -8.36
CA TRP A 117 -1.62 -4.71 -8.21
C TRP A 117 -0.96 -3.81 -9.26
N GLU A 118 -1.28 -3.96 -10.54
CA GLU A 118 -0.70 -3.13 -11.60
C GLU A 118 -1.08 -1.64 -11.45
N LYS A 119 -2.32 -1.34 -11.07
CA LYS A 119 -2.73 0.05 -10.78
C LYS A 119 -1.95 0.61 -9.59
N SER A 120 -1.75 -0.19 -8.55
CA SER A 120 -1.01 0.22 -7.36
C SER A 120 0.46 0.44 -7.68
N ARG A 121 1.08 -0.48 -8.43
CA ARG A 121 2.45 -0.38 -8.94
C ARG A 121 2.63 0.87 -9.80
N ALA A 122 1.70 1.13 -10.72
CA ALA A 122 1.72 2.33 -11.56
C ALA A 122 1.60 3.61 -10.71
N GLY A 123 0.73 3.61 -9.70
CA GLY A 123 0.59 4.71 -8.74
C GLY A 123 1.86 4.95 -7.94
N LEU A 124 2.49 3.90 -7.42
CA LEU A 124 3.76 3.97 -6.68
C LEU A 124 4.91 4.47 -7.55
N LEU A 125 5.02 3.98 -8.79
CA LEU A 125 6.02 4.46 -9.77
C LEU A 125 5.82 5.93 -10.11
N LYS A 126 4.56 6.37 -10.25
CA LYS A 126 4.22 7.77 -10.48
C LYS A 126 4.61 8.62 -9.28
N GLY A 127 4.31 8.15 -8.07
CA GLY A 127 4.65 8.86 -6.84
C GLY A 127 6.14 8.87 -6.51
N ALA A 128 6.90 7.86 -6.91
CA ALA A 128 8.35 7.83 -6.75
C ALA A 128 9.07 8.84 -7.68
N ARG A 129 8.45 9.20 -8.81
CA ARG A 129 8.98 10.21 -9.74
C ARG A 129 8.69 11.64 -9.31
N ASP A 130 7.65 11.86 -8.53
CA ASP A 130 7.28 13.16 -7.98
C ASP A 130 6.65 12.98 -6.58
N PRO A 131 7.49 12.93 -5.53
CA PRO A 131 7.04 12.69 -4.15
C PRO A 131 6.09 13.77 -3.64
N ASP A 132 6.27 15.01 -4.07
CA ASP A 132 5.46 16.14 -3.65
C ASP A 132 4.08 16.08 -4.32
N ALA A 133 4.00 15.74 -5.60
CA ALA A 133 2.71 15.51 -6.27
C ALA A 133 1.96 14.28 -5.74
N ALA A 134 2.67 13.25 -5.25
CA ALA A 134 2.08 12.05 -4.66
C ALA A 134 1.39 12.33 -3.32
N LEU A 135 1.96 13.25 -2.53
CA LEU A 135 1.49 13.62 -1.20
C LEU A 135 0.55 14.83 -1.19
N ALA A 136 0.46 15.59 -2.28
CA ALA A 136 -0.41 16.77 -2.39
C ALA A 136 -1.91 16.44 -2.55
N GLY A 137 -2.27 15.18 -2.80
CA GLY A 137 -3.67 14.77 -3.01
C GLY A 137 -4.34 14.13 -1.78
N LYS A 138 -5.62 13.77 -1.93
CA LYS A 138 -6.43 13.10 -0.88
C LYS A 138 -5.79 11.85 -0.28
N PHE A 139 -4.91 11.18 -1.02
CA PHE A 139 -4.15 10.03 -0.53
C PHE A 139 -3.06 10.44 0.47
N GLY A 140 -2.37 11.56 0.21
CA GLY A 140 -1.42 12.14 1.15
C GLY A 140 -2.11 12.64 2.42
N ASP A 141 -3.28 13.27 2.29
CA ASP A 141 -4.11 13.68 3.44
C ASP A 141 -4.52 12.47 4.29
N ALA A 142 -4.99 11.39 3.64
CA ALA A 142 -5.36 10.15 4.32
C ALA A 142 -4.16 9.53 5.04
N LEU A 143 -2.98 9.47 4.41
CA LEU A 143 -1.75 8.99 5.03
C LEU A 143 -1.32 9.85 6.22
N ARG A 144 -1.47 11.16 6.11
CA ARG A 144 -1.14 12.11 7.18
C ARG A 144 -2.07 11.90 8.38
N GLN A 145 -3.37 11.78 8.14
CA GLN A 145 -4.37 11.49 9.16
C GLN A 145 -4.12 10.12 9.83
N LEU A 146 -3.73 9.12 9.04
CA LEU A 146 -3.34 7.80 9.56
C LEU A 146 -2.10 7.90 10.46
N GLY A 147 -1.09 8.67 10.04
CA GLY A 147 0.11 8.95 10.81
C GLY A 147 -0.20 9.66 12.14
N GLU A 148 -1.06 10.68 12.12
CA GLU A 148 -1.51 11.37 13.33
C GLU A 148 -2.28 10.45 14.28
N THR A 149 -3.15 9.60 13.74
CA THR A 149 -3.91 8.60 14.52
C THR A 149 -2.97 7.57 15.17
N LEU A 150 -1.97 7.10 14.41
CA LEU A 150 -0.92 6.20 14.89
C LEU A 150 -0.06 6.81 16.01
N GLN A 151 0.18 8.12 15.98
CA GLN A 151 0.89 8.82 17.05
C GLN A 151 0.06 8.93 18.33
N LYS A 152 -1.26 9.12 18.19
CA LYS A 152 -2.19 9.27 19.32
C LYS A 152 -2.60 7.94 19.95
N GLU A 153 -2.57 6.82 19.21
CA GLU A 153 -2.97 5.49 19.70
C GLU A 153 -1.81 4.48 19.84
N PRO A 154 -1.27 4.27 21.06
CA PRO A 154 -0.18 3.32 21.31
C PRO A 154 -0.54 1.86 20.96
N ARG A 155 -1.81 1.49 21.17
CA ARG A 155 -2.30 0.12 20.89
C ARG A 155 -2.34 -0.17 19.39
N LEU A 156 -2.79 0.79 18.58
CA LEU A 156 -2.81 0.67 17.12
C LEU A 156 -1.38 0.57 16.58
N LYS A 157 -0.48 1.41 17.08
CA LYS A 157 0.96 1.36 16.78
C LYS A 157 1.57 -0.01 17.07
N ALA A 158 1.28 -0.59 18.22
CA ALA A 158 1.78 -1.92 18.59
C ALA A 158 1.25 -3.02 17.64
N ALA A 159 -0.04 -2.97 17.29
CA ALA A 159 -0.65 -3.93 16.37
C ALA A 159 -0.05 -3.84 14.96
N ILE A 160 0.14 -2.63 14.44
CA ILE A 160 0.76 -2.39 13.14
C ILE A 160 2.23 -2.84 13.15
N ASN A 161 3.00 -2.56 14.20
CA ASN A 161 4.37 -3.05 14.32
C ASN A 161 4.45 -4.58 14.33
N GLN A 162 3.52 -5.25 15.03
CA GLN A 162 3.50 -6.71 15.07
C GLN A 162 3.08 -7.30 13.72
N PHE A 163 2.13 -6.67 13.02
CA PHE A 163 1.76 -7.04 11.67
C PHE A 163 2.93 -6.87 10.70
N ALA A 164 3.57 -5.68 10.68
CA ALA A 164 4.72 -5.40 9.84
C ALA A 164 5.86 -6.39 10.07
N ARG A 165 6.19 -6.67 11.34
CA ARG A 165 7.20 -7.68 11.70
C ARG A 165 6.87 -9.05 11.12
N ARG A 166 5.62 -9.51 11.26
CA ARG A 166 5.18 -10.81 10.71
C ARG A 166 5.21 -10.83 9.18
N ALA A 167 4.77 -9.75 8.54
CA ALA A 167 4.82 -9.61 7.09
C ALA A 167 6.28 -9.64 6.58
N THR A 168 7.19 -8.92 7.23
CA THR A 168 8.63 -8.94 6.89
C THR A 168 9.21 -10.34 7.06
N ILE A 169 8.94 -11.02 8.17
CA ILE A 169 9.40 -12.40 8.37
C ILE A 169 8.84 -13.32 7.28
N GLY A 170 7.57 -13.18 6.92
CA GLY A 170 6.95 -13.95 5.85
C GLY A 170 7.60 -13.69 4.49
N ILE A 171 7.84 -12.43 4.13
CA ILE A 171 8.50 -12.06 2.87
C ILE A 171 9.92 -12.61 2.81
N VAL A 172 10.70 -12.47 3.89
CA VAL A 172 12.08 -13.00 3.96
C VAL A 172 12.07 -14.53 3.91
N ALA A 173 11.12 -15.19 4.55
CA ALA A 173 11.01 -16.65 4.50
C ALA A 173 10.60 -17.15 3.09
N SER A 174 9.73 -16.42 2.39
CA SER A 174 9.22 -16.82 1.07
C SER A 174 10.15 -16.45 -0.09
N TYR A 175 10.87 -15.32 0.00
CA TYR A 175 11.64 -14.74 -1.11
C TYR A 175 13.10 -14.45 -0.75
N GLY A 176 13.56 -14.81 0.45
CA GLY A 176 14.92 -14.54 0.93
C GLY A 176 16.00 -15.09 0.01
N ASP A 177 15.82 -16.32 -0.48
CA ASP A 177 16.77 -16.96 -1.39
C ASP A 177 16.82 -16.28 -2.76
N GLU A 178 15.69 -15.79 -3.27
CA GLU A 178 15.61 -15.04 -4.53
C GLU A 178 16.30 -13.67 -4.43
N ILE A 179 16.13 -12.97 -3.30
CA ILE A 179 16.82 -11.70 -3.02
C ILE A 179 18.32 -11.92 -2.91
N VAL A 180 18.76 -12.97 -2.20
CA VAL A 180 20.18 -13.34 -2.09
C VAL A 180 20.75 -13.67 -3.46
N THR A 181 20.00 -14.40 -4.30
CA THR A 181 20.41 -14.74 -5.67
C THR A 181 20.55 -13.48 -6.52
N LEU A 182 19.56 -12.59 -6.51
CA LEU A 182 19.60 -11.33 -7.25
C LEU A 182 20.77 -10.43 -6.85
N VAL A 183 21.02 -10.29 -5.55
CA VAL A 183 22.17 -9.51 -5.05
C VAL A 183 23.48 -10.19 -5.43
N SER A 184 23.57 -11.51 -5.29
CA SER A 184 24.77 -12.29 -5.64
C SER A 184 25.09 -12.18 -7.13
N ASP A 185 24.09 -12.27 -8.00
CA ASP A 185 24.26 -12.14 -9.45
C ASP A 185 24.60 -10.70 -9.84
N THR A 186 24.03 -9.71 -9.15
CA THR A 186 24.39 -8.30 -9.34
C THR A 186 25.85 -8.05 -8.96
N VAL A 187 26.31 -8.57 -7.82
CA VAL A 187 27.70 -8.42 -7.35
C VAL A 187 28.68 -9.19 -8.23
N ARG A 188 28.33 -10.41 -8.67
CA ARG A 188 29.14 -11.18 -9.64
C ARG A 188 29.23 -10.48 -10.99
N GLY A 189 28.19 -9.76 -11.39
CA GLY A 189 28.16 -8.94 -12.59
C GLY A 189 28.99 -7.65 -12.49
N TRP A 190 29.52 -7.31 -11.31
CA TRP A 190 30.43 -6.18 -11.17
C TRP A 190 31.83 -6.57 -11.64
N ASP A 191 32.26 -5.94 -12.75
CA ASP A 191 33.63 -6.04 -13.23
C ASP A 191 34.61 -5.49 -12.18
N ALA A 192 35.49 -6.35 -11.67
CA ALA A 192 36.40 -6.05 -10.57
C ALA A 192 37.31 -4.84 -10.85
N ARG A 193 37.63 -4.57 -12.12
CA ARG A 193 38.42 -3.38 -12.51
C ARG A 193 37.60 -2.11 -12.36
N THR A 194 36.38 -2.09 -12.88
CA THR A 194 35.47 -0.92 -12.77
C THR A 194 35.11 -0.59 -11.31
N VAL A 195 34.95 -1.61 -10.45
CA VAL A 195 34.71 -1.40 -9.02
C VAL A 195 35.97 -0.86 -8.33
N SER A 196 37.14 -1.44 -8.62
CA SER A 196 38.40 -0.98 -8.04
C SER A 196 38.72 0.46 -8.45
N ASP A 197 38.51 0.82 -9.72
CA ASP A 197 38.71 2.19 -10.22
C ASP A 197 37.75 3.20 -9.58
N ARG A 198 36.48 2.81 -9.36
CA ARG A 198 35.51 3.67 -8.66
C ARG A 198 35.79 3.80 -7.17
N LEU A 199 36.26 2.72 -6.54
CA LEU A 199 36.65 2.71 -5.14
C LEU A 199 37.93 3.53 -4.93
N GLU A 200 38.92 3.41 -5.83
CA GLU A 200 40.15 4.20 -5.81
C GLU A 200 39.89 5.68 -6.14
N ALA A 201 38.98 5.99 -7.07
CA ALA A 201 38.55 7.36 -7.33
C ALA A 201 37.77 7.99 -6.15
N ALA A 202 37.05 7.17 -5.37
CA ALA A 202 36.32 7.62 -4.18
C ALA A 202 37.22 7.76 -2.95
N VAL A 203 38.15 6.83 -2.73
CA VAL A 203 39.04 6.77 -1.55
C VAL A 203 40.34 7.56 -1.75
N GLY A 204 40.83 7.67 -2.99
CA GLY A 204 42.12 8.31 -3.32
C GLY A 204 42.18 9.80 -2.99
N ARG A 205 41.03 10.49 -2.97
CA ARG A 205 40.94 11.91 -2.60
C ARG A 205 41.29 12.13 -1.11
N ASP A 206 40.88 11.22 -0.24
CA ASP A 206 41.02 11.37 1.21
C ASP A 206 42.46 11.13 1.67
N LEU A 207 43.15 10.15 1.06
CA LEU A 207 44.57 9.87 1.32
C LEU A 207 45.49 10.99 0.81
N GLN A 208 45.12 11.68 -0.27
CA GLN A 208 45.88 12.83 -0.79
C GLN A 208 45.80 14.06 0.14
N TYR A 209 44.67 14.29 0.84
CA TYR A 209 44.53 15.40 1.79
C TYR A 209 45.53 15.30 2.95
N ILE A 210 45.77 14.10 3.49
CA ILE A 210 46.77 13.89 4.55
C ILE A 210 48.17 14.23 4.04
N ARG A 211 48.51 13.82 2.81
CA ARG A 211 49.84 14.06 2.22
C ARG A 211 50.05 15.56 1.91
N ILE A 212 49.05 16.25 1.39
CA ILE A 212 49.11 17.70 1.11
C ILE A 212 49.26 18.49 2.42
N ASN A 213 48.40 18.22 3.41
CA ASN A 213 48.47 18.91 4.71
C ASN A 213 49.82 18.67 5.41
N GLY A 214 50.39 17.46 5.32
CA GLY A 214 51.71 17.15 5.85
C GLY A 214 52.84 17.98 5.23
N THR A 215 52.85 18.14 3.90
CA THR A 215 53.86 18.97 3.22
C THR A 215 53.69 20.46 3.50
N LEU A 216 52.46 20.93 3.67
CA LEU A 216 52.15 22.34 3.88
C LEU A 216 52.51 22.79 5.31
N VAL A 217 52.19 21.97 6.32
CA VAL A 217 52.58 22.21 7.71
C VAL A 217 54.11 22.07 7.88
N GLY A 218 54.71 21.03 7.31
CA GLY A 218 56.16 20.82 7.38
C GLY A 218 56.95 21.95 6.71
N GLY A 219 56.49 22.43 5.55
CA GLY A 219 57.10 23.57 4.84
C GLY A 219 56.98 24.88 5.62
N LEU A 220 55.82 25.16 6.23
CA LEU A 220 55.63 26.35 7.07
C LEU A 220 56.53 26.32 8.31
N VAL A 221 56.61 25.19 9.02
CA VAL A 221 57.49 25.04 10.18
C VAL A 221 58.96 25.19 9.79
N GLY A 222 59.38 24.61 8.68
CA GLY A 222 60.75 24.75 8.16
C GLY A 222 61.10 26.20 7.82
N LEU A 223 60.20 26.93 7.16
CA LEU A 223 60.38 28.36 6.88
C LEU A 223 60.45 29.20 8.17
N LEU A 224 59.65 28.84 9.18
CA LEU A 224 59.62 29.55 10.46
C LEU A 224 60.92 29.36 11.25
N ILE A 225 61.45 28.13 11.27
CA ILE A 225 62.76 27.82 11.88
C ILE A 225 63.88 28.57 11.14
N HIS A 226 63.88 28.51 9.80
CA HIS A 226 64.88 29.20 9.00
C HIS A 226 64.85 30.72 9.19
N ALA A 227 63.65 31.32 9.28
CA ALA A 227 63.51 32.75 9.53
C ALA A 227 64.03 33.15 10.92
N ILE A 228 63.81 32.33 11.95
CA ILE A 228 64.37 32.56 13.29
C ILE A 228 65.90 32.44 13.26
N GLU A 229 66.45 31.47 12.55
CA GLU A 229 67.90 31.27 12.41
C GLU A 229 68.59 32.43 11.67
N VAL A 230 67.92 33.03 10.69
CA VAL A 230 68.47 34.16 9.92
C VAL A 230 68.33 35.51 10.66
N LEU A 231 67.34 35.66 11.55
CA LEU A 231 67.14 36.89 12.33
C LEU A 231 67.87 36.91 13.68
N ALA A 232 68.36 35.77 14.16
CA ALA A 232 69.14 35.64 15.40
C ALA A 232 70.64 35.83 15.15
#